data_AF-A0A537WWU3-F1
#
_entry.id   AF-A0A537WWU3-F1
#
_cell.length_a   1.000
_cell.length_b   1.000
_cell.length_c   1.000
_cell.angle_alpha   90.00
_cell.angle_beta   90.00
_cell.angle_gamma   90.00
#
_symmetry.space_group_name_H-M   'P 1'
#
loop_
_entity.id
_entity.type
_entity.pdbx_description
1 polymer ?
#
loop_
_entity_poly.entity_id
_entity_poly.type
_entity_poly.pdbx_seq_one_letter_code
_entity_poly.pdbx_strand_id
1 'polypeptide(L)'
;MIAPVDSDDLEHVKAWFRRLSEHVQAVYFAGAHPLFTEDMIAFGTFENFITGREAVERAQWRNVWPVTSGFRYRMDDIRALVSPDRLFAVGMGVFDSTGYHEDGLPYERPGRTTVALSRRTC
;
A
#
# COMPACT_ATOMS: atom_id res chain seq x y z
N MET A 1 9.01 -11.57 -22.73
CA MET A 1 7.79 -10.74 -22.82
C MET A 1 6.93 -11.09 -21.62
N ILE A 2 6.50 -10.11 -20.82
CA ILE A 2 5.58 -10.37 -19.70
C ILE A 2 4.20 -10.60 -20.34
N ALA A 3 3.58 -11.75 -20.10
CA ALA A 3 2.25 -12.02 -20.60
C ALA A 3 1.25 -10.99 -20.04
N PRO A 4 0.17 -10.66 -20.77
CA PRO A 4 -0.90 -9.85 -20.20
C PRO A 4 -1.37 -10.46 -18.88
N VAL A 5 -1.54 -9.63 -17.86
CA VAL A 5 -2.05 -10.08 -16.56
C VAL A 5 -3.50 -10.50 -16.74
N ASP A 6 -3.84 -11.68 -16.19
CA ASP A 6 -5.20 -12.18 -16.12
C ASP A 6 -6.09 -11.18 -15.35
N SER A 7 -7.31 -10.94 -15.83
CA SER A 7 -8.20 -9.93 -15.25
C SER A 7 -8.49 -10.19 -13.78
N ASP A 8 -8.60 -11.45 -13.38
CA ASP A 8 -8.90 -11.81 -11.99
C ASP A 8 -7.70 -11.52 -11.09
N ASP A 9 -6.47 -11.77 -11.57
CA ASP A 9 -5.27 -11.43 -10.80
C ASP A 9 -5.12 -9.92 -10.64
N LEU A 10 -5.42 -9.13 -11.67
CA LEU A 10 -5.41 -7.67 -11.58
C LEU A 10 -6.46 -7.17 -10.57
N GLU A 11 -7.66 -7.73 -10.58
CA GLU A 11 -8.72 -7.36 -9.62
C GLU A 11 -8.36 -7.74 -8.18
N HIS A 12 -7.66 -8.86 -7.95
CA HIS A 12 -7.13 -9.18 -6.62
C HIS A 12 -6.10 -8.14 -6.14
N VAL A 13 -5.19 -7.68 -7.03
CA VAL A 13 -4.23 -6.62 -6.69
C VAL A 13 -4.94 -5.31 -6.40
N LYS A 14 -5.92 -4.91 -7.22
CA LYS A 14 -6.74 -3.71 -6.95
C LYS A 14 -7.52 -3.82 -5.64
N ALA A 15 -8.06 -4.99 -5.31
CA ALA A 15 -8.76 -5.22 -4.05
C ALA A 15 -7.83 -5.02 -2.85
N TRP A 16 -6.55 -5.41 -2.95
CA TRP A 16 -5.55 -5.13 -1.94
C TRP A 16 -5.33 -3.62 -1.74
N PHE A 17 -5.12 -2.86 -2.85
CA PHE A 17 -4.94 -1.40 -2.78
C PHE A 17 -6.17 -0.69 -2.21
N ARG A 18 -7.37 -1.13 -2.60
CA ARG A 18 -8.63 -0.57 -2.09
C ARG A 18 -8.77 -0.78 -0.59
N ARG A 19 -8.52 -1.99 -0.09
CA ARG A 19 -8.53 -2.27 1.36
C ARG A 19 -7.50 -1.44 2.11
N LEU A 20 -6.29 -1.27 1.55
CA LEU A 20 -5.30 -0.41 2.16
C LEU A 20 -5.80 1.04 2.25
N SER A 21 -6.39 1.59 1.19
CA SER A 21 -6.99 2.93 1.23
C SER A 21 -8.06 3.06 2.31
N GLU A 22 -8.97 2.08 2.41
CA GLU A 22 -10.01 2.04 3.44
C GLU A 22 -9.40 2.05 4.86
N HIS A 23 -8.36 1.25 5.12
CA HIS A 23 -7.71 1.20 6.43
C HIS A 23 -6.91 2.46 6.78
N VAL A 24 -6.22 3.08 5.81
CA VAL A 24 -5.48 4.32 6.03
C VAL A 24 -6.45 5.45 6.39
N GLN A 25 -7.54 5.60 5.63
CA GLN A 25 -8.56 6.63 5.91
C GLN A 25 -9.23 6.43 7.27
N ALA A 26 -9.48 5.18 7.67
CA ALA A 26 -10.07 4.85 8.97
C ALA A 26 -9.04 4.86 10.12
N VAL A 27 -7.75 5.10 9.83
CA VAL A 27 -6.63 4.96 10.79
C VAL A 27 -6.68 3.59 11.51
N TYR A 28 -7.07 2.53 10.79
CA TYR A 28 -7.38 1.22 11.35
C TYR A 28 -6.21 0.24 11.21
N PHE A 29 -5.21 0.39 12.08
CA PHE A 29 -3.98 -0.41 12.04
C PHE A 29 -4.25 -1.91 12.12
N ALA A 30 -5.03 -2.36 13.11
CA ALA A 30 -5.31 -3.78 13.33
C ALA A 30 -6.00 -4.44 12.13
N GLY A 31 -6.90 -3.71 11.45
CA GLY A 31 -7.55 -4.20 10.23
C GLY A 31 -6.62 -4.33 9.04
N ALA A 32 -5.59 -3.49 8.96
CA ALA A 32 -4.58 -3.57 7.91
C ALA A 32 -3.60 -4.74 8.12
N HIS A 33 -3.46 -5.25 9.34
CA HIS A 33 -2.49 -6.31 9.64
C HIS A 33 -2.55 -7.51 8.70
N PRO A 34 -3.72 -8.08 8.36
CA PRO A 34 -3.83 -9.22 7.47
C PRO A 34 -3.44 -8.95 6.01
N LEU A 35 -3.27 -7.68 5.61
CA LEU A 35 -2.79 -7.31 4.27
C LEU A 35 -1.27 -7.50 4.12
N PHE A 36 -0.54 -7.58 5.22
CA PHE A 36 0.93 -7.62 5.25
C PHE A 36 1.41 -8.87 5.98
N THR A 37 2.49 -9.48 5.47
CA THR A 37 3.16 -10.57 6.18
C THR A 37 3.85 -10.02 7.44
N GLU A 38 4.05 -10.87 8.45
CA GLU A 38 4.70 -10.46 9.69
C GLU A 38 6.13 -9.97 9.45
N ASP A 39 6.82 -10.55 8.47
CA ASP A 39 8.19 -10.28 8.04
C ASP A 39 8.31 -9.25 6.90
N MET A 40 7.25 -8.47 6.64
CA MET A 40 7.26 -7.47 5.56
C MET A 40 8.48 -6.54 5.65
N ILE A 41 8.93 -6.07 4.51
CA ILE A 41 10.02 -5.09 4.42
C ILE A 41 9.45 -3.82 3.80
N ALA A 42 9.59 -2.70 4.51
CA ALA A 42 9.31 -1.36 3.99
C ALA A 42 10.63 -0.60 3.81
N PHE A 43 10.67 0.27 2.82
CA PHE A 43 11.77 1.20 2.59
C PHE A 43 11.19 2.57 2.26
N GLY A 44 11.79 3.65 2.76
CA GLY A 44 11.30 4.99 2.45
C GLY A 44 11.91 6.08 3.32
N THR A 45 11.23 7.22 3.36
CA THR A 45 11.74 8.45 3.98
C THR A 45 12.04 8.32 5.48
N PHE A 46 11.34 7.44 6.20
CA PHE A 46 11.53 7.28 7.64
C PHE A 46 12.78 6.47 7.98
N GLU A 47 13.10 5.44 7.19
CA GLU A 47 14.21 4.51 7.39
C GLU A 47 14.52 3.82 6.06
N ASN A 48 15.82 3.55 5.81
CA ASN A 48 16.25 2.87 4.58
C ASN A 48 15.60 1.49 4.42
N PHE A 49 15.54 0.72 5.49
CA PHE A 49 14.82 -0.55 5.56
C PHE A 49 14.26 -0.76 6.95
N ILE A 50 12.97 -1.12 7.02
CA ILE A 50 12.31 -1.56 8.24
C ILE A 50 11.77 -2.96 7.96
N THR A 51 12.25 -3.94 8.71
CA THR A 51 11.76 -5.31 8.65
C THR A 51 10.79 -5.56 9.80
N GLY A 52 9.66 -6.18 9.47
CA GLY A 52 8.65 -6.57 10.43
C GLY A 52 7.46 -5.62 10.46
N ARG A 53 6.26 -6.17 10.33
CA ARG A 53 4.99 -5.41 10.28
C ARG A 53 4.81 -4.49 11.48
N GLU A 54 5.10 -4.95 12.69
CA GLU A 54 4.97 -4.13 13.89
C GLU A 54 5.98 -2.97 13.93
N ALA A 55 7.20 -3.20 13.44
CA ALA A 55 8.22 -2.15 13.36
C ALA A 55 7.80 -1.08 12.35
N VAL A 56 7.28 -1.49 11.19
CA VAL A 56 6.73 -0.58 10.16
C VAL A 56 5.56 0.21 10.72
N GLU A 57 4.64 -0.42 11.45
CA GLU A 57 3.51 0.30 12.05
C GLU A 57 3.98 1.39 13.01
N ARG A 58 4.89 1.05 13.94
CA ARG A 58 5.40 2.00 14.94
C ARG A 58 6.17 3.15 14.31
N ALA A 59 7.06 2.85 13.37
CA ALA A 59 7.95 3.83 12.77
C ALA A 59 7.26 4.68 11.68
N GLN A 60 6.31 4.10 10.93
CA GLN A 60 5.71 4.77 9.78
C GLN A 60 4.21 4.99 9.94
N TRP A 61 3.40 3.94 10.10
CA TRP A 61 1.94 4.08 9.99
C TRP A 61 1.37 5.02 11.05
N ARG A 62 1.81 4.88 12.31
CA ARG A 62 1.36 5.73 13.43
C ARG A 62 1.75 7.19 13.28
N ASN A 63 2.81 7.48 12.52
CA ASN A 63 3.26 8.84 12.27
C ASN A 63 2.61 9.46 11.02
N VAL A 64 2.17 8.64 10.07
CA VAL A 64 1.66 9.11 8.77
C VAL A 64 0.14 9.11 8.70
N TRP A 65 -0.52 8.01 9.09
CA TRP A 65 -1.95 7.83 8.83
C TRP A 65 -2.83 8.85 9.57
N PRO A 66 -2.59 9.18 10.86
CA PRO A 66 -3.43 10.15 11.58
C PRO A 66 -3.36 11.59 11.04
N VAL A 67 -2.31 11.92 10.30
CA VAL A 67 -2.05 13.26 9.76
C VAL A 67 -2.20 13.32 8.23
N THR A 68 -2.81 12.28 7.64
CA THR A 68 -3.09 12.20 6.21
C THR A 68 -4.60 12.15 5.99
N SER A 69 -5.12 13.04 5.15
CA SER A 69 -6.54 13.06 4.76
C SER A 69 -6.72 12.64 3.31
N GLY A 70 -7.91 12.11 2.97
CA GLY A 70 -8.29 11.84 1.57
C GLY A 70 -7.45 10.78 0.85
N PHE A 71 -6.68 9.95 1.58
CA PHE A 71 -5.80 8.94 1.00
C PHE A 71 -6.58 7.95 0.12
N ARG A 72 -6.33 7.96 -1.19
CA ARG A 72 -6.98 7.05 -2.14
C ARG A 72 -6.07 6.70 -3.30
N TYR A 73 -5.98 5.41 -3.63
CA TYR A 73 -5.35 4.99 -4.88
C TYR A 73 -6.24 5.31 -6.08
N ARG A 74 -5.61 5.68 -7.20
CA ARG A 74 -6.25 5.83 -8.51
C ARG A 74 -6.45 4.44 -9.11
N MET A 75 -7.65 3.87 -8.92
CA MET A 75 -7.91 2.45 -9.23
C MET A 75 -7.76 2.10 -10.71
N ASP A 76 -8.08 3.02 -11.61
CA ASP A 76 -7.95 2.84 -13.06
C ASP A 76 -6.48 2.84 -13.53
N ASP A 77 -5.58 3.39 -12.71
CA ASP A 77 -4.14 3.49 -12.98
C ASP A 77 -3.31 2.37 -12.32
N ILE A 78 -3.95 1.43 -11.61
CA ILE A 78 -3.23 0.30 -11.00
C ILE A 78 -2.65 -0.60 -12.08
N ARG A 79 -1.35 -0.88 -11.96
CA ARG A 79 -0.63 -1.83 -12.80
C ARG A 79 -0.17 -3.02 -11.96
N ALA A 80 -0.11 -4.19 -12.56
CA ALA A 80 0.43 -5.38 -11.93
C ALA A 80 1.36 -6.12 -12.88
N LEU A 81 2.34 -6.82 -12.32
CA LEU A 81 3.07 -7.92 -12.95
C LEU A 81 2.79 -9.16 -12.11
N VAL A 82 2.49 -10.29 -12.74
CA VAL A 82 2.14 -11.53 -12.03
C VAL A 82 3.05 -12.64 -12.54
N SER A 83 3.58 -13.46 -11.62
CA SER A 83 4.40 -14.62 -11.97
C SER A 83 3.56 -15.66 -12.72
N PRO A 84 4.17 -16.47 -13.61
CA PRO A 84 3.42 -17.48 -14.38
C PRO A 84 2.67 -18.51 -13.54
N ASP A 85 3.16 -18.82 -12.34
CA ASP A 85 2.51 -19.72 -11.37
C ASP A 85 1.41 -19.03 -10.54
N ARG A 86 1.21 -17.72 -10.75
CA ARG A 86 0.24 -16.85 -10.07
C ARG A 86 0.45 -16.76 -8.54
N LEU A 87 1.60 -17.17 -8.02
CA LEU A 87 1.92 -17.15 -6.59
C LEU A 87 2.55 -15.84 -6.12
N PHE A 88 3.05 -15.02 -7.04
CA PHE A 88 3.68 -13.74 -6.74
C PHE A 88 3.17 -12.64 -7.68
N ALA A 89 3.04 -11.42 -7.16
CA ALA A 89 2.72 -10.25 -7.95
C ALA A 89 3.50 -9.02 -7.48
N VAL A 90 3.77 -8.12 -8.42
CA VAL A 90 4.21 -6.76 -8.13
C VAL A 90 3.07 -5.81 -8.50
N GLY A 91 2.47 -5.16 -7.51
CA GLY A 91 1.45 -4.13 -7.70
C GLY A 91 2.07 -2.73 -7.68
N MET A 92 1.65 -1.87 -8.58
CA MET A 92 2.08 -0.47 -8.65
C MET A 92 0.86 0.43 -8.69
N GLY A 93 0.85 1.45 -7.83
CA GLY A 93 -0.27 2.38 -7.72
C GLY A 93 0.19 3.81 -7.46
N VAL A 94 -0.59 4.74 -8.01
CA VAL A 94 -0.51 6.17 -7.68
C VAL A 94 -1.66 6.49 -6.73
N PHE A 95 -1.41 7.28 -5.70
CA PHE A 95 -2.43 7.72 -4.78
C PHE A 95 -2.44 9.24 -4.62
N ASP A 96 -3.60 9.76 -4.30
CA ASP A 96 -3.80 11.14 -3.88
C ASP A 96 -3.98 11.17 -2.37
N SER A 97 -3.48 12.21 -1.72
CA SER A 97 -3.68 12.46 -0.29
C SER A 97 -3.43 13.93 0.02
N THR A 98 -3.94 14.39 1.15
CA THR A 98 -3.70 15.73 1.68
C THR A 98 -2.79 15.61 2.90
N GLY A 99 -1.67 16.34 2.87
CA GLY A 99 -0.83 16.58 4.04
C GLY A 99 -1.15 17.95 4.66
N TYR A 100 -0.57 18.21 5.83
CA TYR A 100 -0.75 19.48 6.55
C TYR A 100 0.62 20.05 6.95
N HIS A 101 0.80 21.35 6.75
CA HIS A 101 1.93 22.09 7.28
C HIS A 101 1.80 22.27 8.81
N GLU A 102 2.85 22.74 9.48
CA GLU A 102 2.84 22.98 10.94
C GLU A 102 1.78 24.02 11.35
N ASP A 103 1.44 24.95 10.45
CA ASP A 103 0.37 25.95 10.64
C ASP A 103 -1.04 25.39 10.37
N GLY A 104 -1.14 24.11 9.99
CA GLY A 104 -2.39 23.42 9.66
C GLY A 104 -2.91 23.67 8.24
N LEU A 105 -2.18 24.38 7.38
CA LEU A 105 -2.59 24.60 6.00
C LEU A 105 -2.50 23.28 5.20
N PRO A 106 -3.57 22.88 4.48
CA PRO A 106 -3.54 21.66 3.68
C PRO A 106 -2.70 21.84 2.41
N TYR A 107 -2.03 20.78 1.99
CA TYR A 107 -1.36 20.71 0.69
C TYR A 107 -1.57 19.35 0.01
N GLU A 108 -1.61 19.35 -1.32
CA GLU A 108 -1.70 18.13 -2.11
C GLU A 108 -0.40 17.32 -1.99
N ARG A 109 -0.53 16.07 -1.58
CA ARG A 109 0.57 15.13 -1.39
C ARG A 109 0.33 13.86 -2.21
N PRO A 110 0.45 13.93 -3.55
CA PRO A 110 0.37 12.74 -4.37
C PRO A 110 1.57 11.83 -4.10
N GLY A 111 1.35 10.53 -4.20
CA GLY A 111 2.38 9.53 -3.94
C GLY A 111 2.28 8.33 -4.85
N ARG A 112 3.29 7.48 -4.74
CA ARG A 112 3.43 6.25 -5.54
C ARG A 112 3.84 5.13 -4.61
N THR A 113 3.38 3.93 -4.91
CA THR A 113 3.71 2.73 -4.16
C THR A 113 3.97 1.59 -5.11
N THR A 114 5.01 0.80 -4.79
CA THR A 114 5.23 -0.52 -5.35
C THR A 114 5.16 -1.53 -4.21
N VAL A 115 4.35 -2.56 -4.37
CA VAL A 115 4.20 -3.66 -3.40
C VAL A 115 4.56 -4.98 -4.05
N ALA A 116 5.37 -5.77 -3.37
CA ALA A 116 5.54 -7.19 -3.65
C ALA A 116 4.48 -7.95 -2.85
N LEU A 117 3.73 -8.81 -3.52
CA LEU A 117 2.61 -9.56 -2.97
C LEU A 117 2.85 -11.04 -3.22
N SER A 118 2.63 -11.86 -2.19
CA SER A 118 2.51 -13.30 -2.34
C SER A 118 1.05 -13.72 -2.22
N ARG A 119 0.66 -14.75 -2.95
CA ARG A 119 -0.64 -15.39 -2.76
C ARG A 119 -0.58 -16.12 -1.41
N ARG A 120 -1.52 -15.81 -0.53
CA ARG A 120 -1.68 -16.56 0.71
C ARG A 120 -2.11 -17.98 0.33
N THR A 121 -1.22 -18.94 0.53
CA THR A 121 -1.60 -20.36 0.51
C THR A 121 -2.37 -20.64 1.79
N CYS A 122 -3.57 -21.19 1.63
CA CYS A 122 -4.39 -21.67 2.73
C CYS A 122 -3.72 -22.85 3.43
#